data_AF-A0A935QAS6-F1
#
_entry.id   AF-A0A935QAS6-F1
#
_cell.length_a   1.000
_cell.length_b   1.000
_cell.length_c   1.000
_cell.angle_alpha   90.00
_cell.angle_beta   90.00
_cell.angle_gamma   90.00
#
_symmetry.space_group_name_H-M   'P 1'
#
loop_
_entity.id
_entity.type
_entity.pdbx_description
1 polymer ?
#
loop_
_entity_poly.entity_id
_entity_poly.type
_entity_poly.pdbx_seq_one_letter_code
_entity_poly.pdbx_strand_id
1 'polypeptide(L)'
;MLLLNTEPADDATGVPINTTVWLQFSQGMDEATLPGAISVTSPDKTDHAYNLESPGSESEWVLTFVNDLPASTLITVAVSTDAENWDGTPLAEAASFSFTTGSGADLTPPQLVSIEPANGAVIGTDVNFFRLTFNEPIDNNSLSPTMISGQLMASMATMDNPGVWSENYTVMTVGLRTPLIPGSIFRAEFESFADVNGNVNDDGFDWQATVAGTAQFYPVVDGWARYLAGFYEETNPAKTSGFVGEIQVVEVKTGGEFWLWHNENHNSDPAKDLPEMEEYDRMKVTASAIQLLGFHEEHDMESSDVTFTPPIDWLRVPVQTGSWSGTSTFAEGEDEMEVDYEATVLAGTYDVPMGSMDRKQDDGMPVIWLGCRKMTLNYELSDGVDVFSAGSDTLWYAPGAGLVREINHEVQQDRTYHTDKTLMWAGFESDWPSR
;
A
#
# COMPACT_ATOMS: atom_id res chain seq x y z
N MET A 1 -28.62 16.15 -6.00
CA MET A 1 -27.38 16.10 -6.78
C MET A 1 -26.96 17.51 -7.17
N LEU A 2 -25.67 17.83 -7.11
CA LEU A 2 -25.09 19.15 -7.38
C LEU A 2 -23.80 19.03 -8.20
N LEU A 3 -23.47 20.05 -8.99
CA LEU A 3 -22.11 20.30 -9.49
C LEU A 3 -21.34 21.02 -8.36
N LEU A 4 -20.21 20.46 -7.94
CA LEU A 4 -19.44 20.90 -6.78
C LEU A 4 -18.24 21.78 -7.18
N ASN A 5 -17.41 21.27 -8.09
CA ASN A 5 -16.17 21.91 -8.51
C ASN A 5 -16.02 21.84 -10.04
N THR A 6 -15.34 22.84 -10.59
CA THR A 6 -15.01 22.94 -12.02
C THR A 6 -13.58 23.42 -12.18
N GLU A 7 -12.87 22.85 -13.14
CA GLU A 7 -11.58 23.40 -13.62
C GLU A 7 -11.68 23.55 -15.15
N PRO A 8 -11.46 24.73 -15.75
CA PRO A 8 -11.18 26.01 -15.10
C PRO A 8 -12.27 26.45 -14.11
N ALA A 9 -11.85 27.13 -13.05
CA ALA A 9 -12.77 27.76 -12.11
C ALA A 9 -13.66 28.81 -12.81
N ASP A 10 -14.84 29.06 -12.23
CA ASP A 10 -15.71 30.13 -12.71
C ASP A 10 -14.99 31.50 -12.69
N ASP A 11 -15.22 32.29 -13.73
CA ASP A 11 -14.54 33.55 -14.05
C ASP A 11 -13.02 33.46 -14.26
N ALA A 12 -12.44 32.27 -14.43
CA ALA A 12 -11.02 32.12 -14.74
C ALA A 12 -10.65 32.88 -16.04
N THR A 13 -9.45 33.48 -16.08
CA THR A 13 -8.97 34.25 -17.23
C THR A 13 -7.60 33.78 -17.69
N GLY A 14 -7.31 33.91 -18.98
CA GLY A 14 -6.01 33.51 -19.53
C GLY A 14 -5.89 32.00 -19.73
N VAL A 15 -7.01 31.28 -19.73
CA VAL A 15 -7.06 29.83 -19.89
C VAL A 15 -6.52 29.42 -21.26
N PRO A 16 -5.60 28.45 -21.37
CA PRO A 16 -5.08 28.01 -22.66
C PRO A 16 -6.18 27.58 -23.64
N ILE A 17 -5.96 27.80 -24.93
CA ILE A 17 -6.98 27.44 -25.95
C ILE A 17 -7.17 25.92 -26.10
N ASN A 18 -6.19 25.12 -25.69
CA ASN A 18 -6.22 23.65 -25.66
C ASN A 18 -6.54 23.12 -24.25
N THR A 19 -7.22 23.90 -23.40
CA THR A 19 -7.68 23.44 -22.08
C THR A 19 -8.63 22.25 -22.20
N THR A 20 -8.61 21.39 -21.19
CA THR A 20 -9.75 20.51 -20.88
C THR A 20 -10.69 21.22 -19.90
N VAL A 21 -11.87 20.64 -19.66
CA VAL A 21 -12.77 21.06 -18.57
C VAL A 21 -13.07 19.87 -17.67
N TRP A 22 -12.70 19.94 -16.39
CA TRP A 22 -13.01 18.95 -15.38
C TRP A 22 -14.24 19.36 -14.56
N LEU A 23 -15.11 18.38 -14.26
CA LEU A 23 -16.35 18.57 -13.51
C LEU A 23 -16.43 17.55 -12.36
N GLN A 24 -16.70 18.03 -11.14
CA GLN A 24 -17.05 17.20 -9.98
C GLN A 24 -18.53 17.30 -9.64
N PHE A 25 -19.21 16.17 -9.58
CA PHE A 25 -20.57 16.08 -9.07
C PHE A 25 -20.59 15.54 -7.63
N SER A 26 -21.69 15.78 -6.92
CA SER A 26 -21.87 15.28 -5.55
C SER A 26 -22.06 13.76 -5.45
N GLN A 27 -22.30 13.09 -6.59
CA GLN A 27 -22.61 11.66 -6.72
C GLN A 27 -22.21 11.18 -8.13
N GLY A 28 -22.15 9.86 -8.34
CA GLY A 28 -21.92 9.27 -9.66
C GLY A 28 -23.02 9.63 -10.68
N MET A 29 -22.63 9.90 -11.92
CA MET A 29 -23.52 10.37 -13.00
C MET A 29 -23.84 9.25 -14.00
N ASP A 30 -25.06 9.25 -14.55
CA ASP A 30 -25.45 8.34 -15.64
C ASP A 30 -24.82 8.78 -16.96
N GLU A 31 -23.95 7.90 -17.51
CA GLU A 31 -23.27 8.11 -18.79
C GLU A 31 -24.23 8.27 -19.97
N ALA A 32 -25.48 7.79 -19.84
CA ALA A 32 -26.49 7.93 -20.90
C ALA A 32 -27.12 9.32 -20.95
N THR A 33 -27.18 10.04 -19.83
CA THR A 33 -27.89 11.33 -19.73
C THR A 33 -26.95 12.52 -19.74
N LEU A 34 -25.80 12.40 -19.07
CA LEU A 34 -24.85 13.50 -18.91
C LEU A 34 -24.35 14.11 -20.25
N PRO A 35 -23.97 13.34 -21.28
CA PRO A 35 -23.47 13.91 -22.53
C PRO A 35 -24.49 14.81 -23.24
N GLY A 36 -25.79 14.51 -23.10
CA GLY A 36 -26.87 15.30 -23.70
C GLY A 36 -27.25 16.56 -22.90
N ALA A 37 -26.82 16.64 -21.65
CA ALA A 37 -27.17 17.71 -20.72
C ALA A 37 -26.12 18.84 -20.69
N ILE A 38 -24.94 18.64 -21.27
CA ILE A 38 -23.84 19.61 -21.27
C ILE A 38 -23.79 20.40 -22.59
N SER A 39 -23.65 21.72 -22.47
CA SER A 39 -23.40 22.61 -23.62
C SER A 39 -22.21 23.53 -23.33
N VAL A 40 -21.38 23.75 -24.36
CA VAL A 40 -20.23 24.66 -24.28
C VAL A 40 -20.31 25.67 -25.42
N THR A 41 -20.40 26.95 -25.08
CA THR A 41 -20.69 28.01 -26.05
C THR A 41 -19.86 29.28 -25.87
N SER A 42 -19.63 29.98 -26.97
CA SER A 42 -19.14 31.37 -26.98
C SER A 42 -20.30 32.39 -26.91
N PRO A 43 -20.06 33.70 -26.69
CA PRO A 43 -21.12 34.69 -26.54
C PRO A 43 -21.91 34.93 -27.83
N ASP A 44 -21.32 34.59 -28.98
CA ASP A 44 -21.97 34.57 -30.30
C ASP A 44 -22.84 33.32 -30.51
N LYS A 45 -22.94 32.45 -29.51
CA LYS A 45 -23.64 31.15 -29.51
C LYS A 45 -23.03 30.11 -30.45
N THR A 46 -21.75 30.24 -30.75
CA THR A 46 -20.99 29.16 -31.39
C THR A 46 -20.82 28.02 -30.39
N ASP A 47 -21.25 26.82 -30.76
CA ASP A 47 -21.05 25.59 -29.99
C ASP A 47 -19.62 25.07 -30.21
N HIS A 48 -18.99 24.58 -29.14
CA HIS A 48 -17.68 23.92 -29.19
C HIS A 48 -17.84 22.42 -28.97
N ALA A 49 -17.40 21.63 -29.95
CA ALA A 49 -17.46 20.17 -29.86
C ALA A 49 -16.39 19.64 -28.90
N TYR A 50 -16.75 18.64 -28.10
CA TYR A 50 -15.88 17.98 -27.12
C TYR A 50 -16.16 16.49 -27.06
N ASN A 51 -15.18 15.73 -26.58
CA ASN A 51 -15.33 14.37 -26.08
C ASN A 51 -15.49 14.44 -24.56
N LEU A 52 -16.29 13.54 -23.98
CA LEU A 52 -16.55 13.47 -22.55
C LEU A 52 -16.14 12.10 -22.03
N GLU A 53 -15.30 12.07 -21.00
CA GLU A 53 -14.74 10.83 -20.43
C GLU A 53 -14.78 10.88 -18.90
N SER A 54 -15.01 9.73 -18.25
CA SER A 54 -14.86 9.58 -16.80
C SER A 54 -13.43 9.07 -16.49
N PRO A 55 -12.68 9.74 -15.61
CA PRO A 55 -11.30 9.39 -15.28
C PRO A 55 -11.17 8.19 -14.30
N GLY A 56 -12.23 7.40 -14.10
CA GLY A 56 -12.23 6.25 -13.17
C GLY A 56 -13.01 6.49 -11.86
N SER A 57 -13.50 7.72 -11.65
CA SER A 57 -14.52 8.05 -10.65
C SER A 57 -15.82 8.45 -11.37
N GLU A 58 -16.93 7.82 -11.02
CA GLU A 58 -18.24 8.05 -11.67
C GLU A 58 -18.79 9.45 -11.39
N SER A 59 -18.25 10.13 -10.37
CA SER A 59 -18.61 11.48 -9.97
C SER A 59 -17.75 12.57 -10.63
N GLU A 60 -16.71 12.17 -11.37
CA GLU A 60 -15.75 13.05 -12.03
C GLU A 60 -15.80 12.86 -13.54
N TRP A 61 -15.68 13.97 -14.28
CA TRP A 61 -15.80 13.96 -15.74
C TRP A 61 -14.88 15.00 -16.39
N VAL A 62 -14.27 14.64 -17.52
CA VAL A 62 -13.36 15.48 -18.30
C VAL A 62 -13.92 15.72 -19.69
N LEU A 63 -14.01 16.98 -20.10
CA LEU A 63 -14.31 17.40 -21.46
C LEU A 63 -13.01 17.75 -22.17
N THR A 64 -12.75 17.09 -23.29
CA THR A 64 -11.62 17.38 -24.17
C THR A 64 -12.13 17.94 -25.49
N PHE A 65 -11.80 19.19 -25.81
CA PHE A 65 -12.30 19.83 -27.04
C PHE A 65 -11.72 19.18 -28.30
N VAL A 66 -12.56 19.02 -29.33
CA VAL A 66 -12.16 18.44 -30.62
C VAL A 66 -11.22 19.38 -31.39
N ASN A 67 -11.36 20.69 -31.19
CA ASN A 67 -10.48 21.71 -31.72
C ASN A 67 -10.16 22.72 -30.62
N ASP A 68 -9.00 23.37 -30.73
CA ASP A 68 -8.64 24.50 -29.87
C ASP A 68 -9.78 25.55 -29.85
N LEU A 69 -10.05 26.05 -28.65
CA LEU A 69 -10.99 27.13 -28.41
C LEU A 69 -10.48 28.44 -29.06
N PRO A 70 -11.38 29.38 -29.40
CA PRO A 70 -10.96 30.69 -29.91
C PRO A 70 -10.22 31.47 -28.82
N ALA A 71 -9.13 32.15 -29.19
CA ALA A 71 -8.35 32.98 -28.27
C ALA A 71 -9.13 34.20 -27.75
N SER A 72 -8.82 34.67 -26.54
CA SER A 72 -9.40 35.86 -25.91
C SER A 72 -10.93 35.88 -25.92
N THR A 73 -11.55 34.72 -25.72
CA THR A 73 -13.00 34.51 -25.85
C THR A 73 -13.57 33.96 -24.55
N LEU A 74 -14.71 34.50 -24.13
CA LEU A 74 -15.49 33.96 -23.01
C LEU A 74 -16.15 32.66 -23.44
N ILE A 75 -15.88 31.57 -22.74
CA ILE A 75 -16.48 30.26 -22.95
C ILE A 75 -17.39 29.99 -21.78
N THR A 76 -18.64 29.60 -22.06
CA THR A 76 -19.65 29.26 -21.07
C THR A 76 -19.94 27.77 -21.16
N VAL A 77 -19.79 27.07 -20.04
CA VAL A 77 -20.19 25.67 -19.88
C VAL A 77 -21.47 25.65 -19.05
N ALA A 78 -22.51 25.00 -19.56
CA ALA A 78 -23.79 24.84 -18.86
C ALA A 78 -24.18 23.36 -18.79
N VAL A 79 -24.65 22.95 -17.62
CA VAL A 79 -25.15 21.60 -17.33
C VAL A 79 -26.63 21.72 -16.96
N SER A 80 -27.52 21.15 -17.78
CA SER A 80 -28.97 21.22 -17.56
C SER A 80 -29.42 20.24 -16.47
N THR A 81 -30.68 20.37 -16.03
CA THR A 81 -31.32 19.42 -15.11
C THR A 81 -31.60 18.05 -15.74
N ASP A 82 -31.32 17.87 -17.04
CA ASP A 82 -31.46 16.57 -17.71
C ASP A 82 -30.30 15.62 -17.37
N ALA A 83 -29.23 16.13 -16.72
CA ALA A 83 -28.17 15.27 -16.17
C ALA A 83 -28.70 14.55 -14.92
N GLU A 84 -28.67 13.22 -14.93
CA GLU A 84 -29.17 12.35 -13.87
C GLU A 84 -28.04 11.50 -13.26
N ASN A 85 -28.18 11.11 -12.00
CA ASN A 85 -27.40 10.00 -11.43
C ASN A 85 -27.99 8.65 -11.88
N TRP A 86 -27.34 7.56 -11.49
CA TRP A 86 -27.78 6.20 -11.82
C TRP A 86 -29.14 5.79 -11.25
N ASP A 87 -29.61 6.49 -10.21
CA ASP A 87 -30.94 6.28 -9.64
C ASP A 87 -32.03 7.08 -10.39
N GLY A 88 -31.66 7.80 -11.46
CA GLY A 88 -32.54 8.69 -12.22
C GLY A 88 -32.87 10.00 -11.49
N THR A 89 -32.03 10.42 -10.54
CA THR A 89 -32.20 11.67 -9.82
C THR A 89 -31.51 12.81 -10.59
N PRO A 90 -32.26 13.83 -11.06
CA PRO A 90 -31.67 14.94 -11.81
C PRO A 90 -30.86 15.90 -10.95
N LEU A 91 -30.07 16.75 -11.61
CA LEU A 91 -29.43 17.90 -10.97
C LEU A 91 -30.50 18.74 -10.26
N ALA A 92 -30.21 19.18 -9.03
CA ALA A 92 -31.19 19.94 -8.25
C ALA A 92 -31.58 21.25 -8.94
N GLU A 93 -30.62 21.91 -9.57
CA GLU A 93 -30.78 23.09 -10.40
C GLU A 93 -29.79 23.02 -11.57
N ALA A 94 -30.10 23.68 -12.69
CA ALA A 94 -29.15 23.81 -13.79
C ALA A 94 -27.95 24.65 -13.33
N ALA A 95 -26.75 24.23 -13.69
CA ALA A 95 -25.50 24.89 -13.33
C ALA A 95 -24.86 25.51 -14.57
N SER A 96 -24.16 26.63 -14.39
CA SER A 96 -23.35 27.23 -15.44
C SER A 96 -22.15 27.95 -14.83
N PHE A 97 -21.02 27.88 -15.53
CA PHE A 97 -19.82 28.64 -15.22
C PHE A 97 -19.17 29.11 -16.52
N SER A 98 -18.24 30.05 -16.41
CA SER A 98 -17.55 30.60 -17.56
C SER A 98 -16.08 30.86 -17.30
N PHE A 99 -15.29 30.82 -18.36
CA PHE A 99 -13.87 31.18 -18.32
C PHE A 99 -13.48 31.92 -19.60
N THR A 100 -12.43 32.74 -19.54
CA THR A 100 -11.91 33.50 -20.69
C THR A 100 -10.60 32.91 -21.16
N THR A 101 -10.55 32.47 -22.41
CA THR A 101 -9.32 31.94 -23.02
C THR A 101 -8.24 33.01 -23.17
N GLY A 102 -6.98 32.59 -23.11
CA GLY A 102 -5.79 33.40 -23.32
C GLY A 102 -5.48 33.61 -24.80
N SER A 103 -4.22 33.97 -25.08
CA SER A 103 -3.77 34.28 -26.44
C SER A 103 -3.34 33.07 -27.28
N GLY A 104 -3.19 31.89 -26.67
CA GLY A 104 -2.64 30.71 -27.34
C GLY A 104 -2.77 29.44 -26.52
N ALA A 105 -2.24 28.35 -27.07
CA ALA A 105 -2.20 27.04 -26.44
C ALA A 105 -1.08 27.00 -25.40
N ASP A 106 -1.27 26.16 -24.38
CA ASP A 106 -0.19 25.75 -23.52
C ASP A 106 0.50 24.54 -24.12
N LEU A 107 1.81 24.66 -24.28
CA LEU A 107 2.69 23.65 -24.86
C LEU A 107 3.86 23.35 -23.91
N THR A 108 3.78 23.79 -22.65
CA THR A 108 4.86 23.70 -21.68
C THR A 108 4.58 22.56 -20.72
N PRO A 109 5.47 21.55 -20.63
CA PRO A 109 5.29 20.49 -19.63
C PRO A 109 5.43 20.98 -18.19
N PRO A 110 4.65 20.40 -17.25
CA PRO A 110 4.77 20.70 -15.84
C PRO A 110 6.13 20.32 -15.28
N GLN A 111 6.52 20.98 -14.20
CA GLN A 111 7.77 20.78 -13.48
C GLN A 111 7.49 20.64 -11.99
N LEU A 112 8.12 19.64 -11.38
CA LEU A 112 8.18 19.52 -9.94
C LEU A 112 9.06 20.65 -9.38
N VAL A 113 8.47 21.51 -8.56
CA VAL A 113 9.15 22.65 -7.91
C VAL A 113 9.80 22.22 -6.60
N SER A 114 9.11 21.41 -5.79
CA SER A 114 9.66 20.91 -4.53
C SER A 114 8.94 19.68 -4.02
N ILE A 115 9.67 18.86 -3.25
CA ILE A 115 9.12 17.79 -2.42
C ILE A 115 9.46 18.06 -0.96
N GLU A 116 8.49 17.85 -0.08
CA GLU A 116 8.66 17.90 1.36
C GLU A 116 8.15 16.61 1.99
N PRO A 117 8.96 15.88 2.78
CA PRO A 117 10.37 16.11 3.07
C PRO A 117 11.26 16.08 1.83
N ALA A 118 12.37 16.83 1.83
CA ALA A 118 13.27 16.88 0.67
C ALA A 118 13.81 15.50 0.28
N ASN A 119 14.09 15.29 -1.00
CA ASN A 119 14.67 14.04 -1.48
C ASN A 119 16.01 13.74 -0.77
N GLY A 120 16.16 12.52 -0.25
CA GLY A 120 17.30 12.08 0.55
C GLY A 120 17.28 12.52 2.02
N ALA A 121 16.17 13.09 2.52
CA ALA A 121 16.07 13.53 3.90
C ALA A 121 16.10 12.36 4.91
N VAL A 122 16.69 12.62 6.08
CA VAL A 122 16.48 11.82 7.28
C VAL A 122 15.40 12.52 8.11
N ILE A 123 14.26 11.86 8.28
CA ILE A 123 13.03 12.46 8.84
C ILE A 123 12.73 11.96 10.25
N GLY A 124 12.08 12.78 11.06
CA GLY A 124 11.65 12.39 12.41
C GLY A 124 10.51 11.37 12.38
N THR A 125 10.30 10.66 13.49
CA THR A 125 9.17 9.73 13.65
C THR A 125 7.83 10.45 13.76
N ASP A 126 7.82 11.76 13.96
CA ASP A 126 6.64 12.63 14.09
C ASP A 126 6.16 13.23 12.76
N VAL A 127 6.86 12.96 11.65
CA VAL A 127 6.43 13.41 10.32
C VAL A 127 5.16 12.65 9.90
N ASN A 128 4.14 13.40 9.49
CA ASN A 128 2.80 12.88 9.20
C ASN A 128 2.32 13.19 7.77
N PHE A 129 3.20 13.65 6.87
CA PHE A 129 2.87 13.82 5.46
C PHE A 129 4.11 13.78 4.57
N PHE A 130 3.89 13.54 3.28
CA PHE A 130 4.76 14.03 2.21
C PHE A 130 3.95 14.89 1.24
N ARG A 131 4.60 15.86 0.60
CA ARG A 131 3.97 16.87 -0.23
C ARG A 131 4.78 17.14 -1.48
N LEU A 132 4.11 17.15 -2.62
CA LEU A 132 4.65 17.53 -3.92
C LEU A 132 4.13 18.92 -4.28
N THR A 133 4.95 19.76 -4.89
CA THR A 133 4.56 21.09 -5.39
C THR A 133 5.07 21.24 -6.80
N PHE A 134 4.17 21.60 -7.71
CA PHE A 134 4.42 21.79 -9.14
C PHE A 134 4.29 23.27 -9.52
N ASN A 135 4.85 23.64 -10.67
CA ASN A 135 4.79 25.01 -11.19
C ASN A 135 3.44 25.35 -11.86
N GLU A 136 2.65 24.34 -12.20
CA GLU A 136 1.36 24.45 -12.88
C GLU A 136 0.42 23.28 -12.52
N PRO A 137 -0.89 23.40 -12.81
CA PRO A 137 -1.88 22.38 -12.47
C PRO A 137 -1.58 21.03 -13.14
N ILE A 138 -1.56 19.96 -12.35
CA ILE A 138 -1.34 18.59 -12.82
C ILE A 138 -2.68 17.92 -13.16
N ASP A 139 -2.74 17.18 -14.26
CA ASP A 139 -3.81 16.21 -14.47
C ASP A 139 -3.67 15.10 -13.42
N ASN A 140 -4.60 15.02 -12.48
CA ASN A 140 -4.60 14.06 -11.38
C ASN A 140 -4.42 12.60 -11.85
N ASN A 141 -4.89 12.26 -13.05
CA ASN A 141 -4.79 10.88 -13.57
C ASN A 141 -3.41 10.57 -14.17
N SER A 142 -2.61 11.60 -14.44
CA SER A 142 -1.27 11.45 -15.00
C SER A 142 -0.21 11.19 -13.92
N LEU A 143 -0.49 11.51 -12.66
CA LEU A 143 0.49 11.40 -11.57
C LEU A 143 0.30 10.10 -10.79
N SER A 144 0.83 9.01 -11.35
CA SER A 144 0.87 7.70 -10.69
C SER A 144 2.32 7.25 -10.51
N PRO A 145 2.69 6.71 -9.32
CA PRO A 145 4.02 6.18 -9.14
C PRO A 145 4.20 4.93 -10.02
N THR A 146 5.36 4.81 -10.64
CA THR A 146 5.80 3.59 -11.33
C THR A 146 6.50 2.64 -10.38
N MET A 147 6.87 3.08 -9.17
CA MET A 147 7.27 2.21 -8.06
C MET A 147 6.96 2.89 -6.73
N ILE A 148 6.54 2.11 -5.74
CA ILE A 148 6.47 2.57 -4.36
C ILE A 148 7.12 1.55 -3.41
N SER A 149 7.84 2.03 -2.40
CA SER A 149 8.36 1.14 -1.37
C SER A 149 7.21 0.61 -0.49
N GLY A 150 7.25 -0.67 -0.13
CA GLY A 150 6.27 -1.26 0.79
C GLY A 150 6.25 -0.56 2.16
N GLN A 151 7.40 -0.03 2.61
CA GLN A 151 7.48 0.77 3.84
C GLN A 151 6.69 2.08 3.76
N LEU A 152 6.75 2.79 2.63
CA LEU A 152 5.98 4.01 2.41
C LEU A 152 4.49 3.68 2.35
N MET A 153 4.12 2.67 1.55
CA MET A 153 2.74 2.20 1.45
C MET A 153 2.15 1.84 2.82
N ALA A 154 2.90 1.08 3.63
CA ALA A 154 2.50 0.71 4.98
C ALA A 154 2.33 1.90 5.94
N SER A 155 2.96 3.03 5.63
CA SER A 155 2.95 4.23 6.48
C SER A 155 1.87 5.23 6.06
N MET A 156 1.13 4.99 4.98
CA MET A 156 0.08 5.91 4.50
C MET A 156 -1.10 5.97 5.47
N ALA A 157 -1.72 7.15 5.56
CA ALA A 157 -2.83 7.42 6.49
C ALA A 157 -4.13 6.68 6.16
N THR A 158 -4.37 6.34 4.90
CA THR A 158 -5.45 5.44 4.46
C THR A 158 -4.99 4.65 3.24
N MET A 159 -5.57 3.48 3.01
CA MET A 159 -5.24 2.63 1.85
C MET A 159 -5.56 3.30 0.52
N ASP A 160 -6.74 3.92 0.44
CA ASP A 160 -7.21 4.62 -0.77
C ASP A 160 -6.81 6.09 -0.76
N ASN A 161 -5.58 6.41 -0.31
CA ASN A 161 -5.10 7.80 -0.26
C ASN A 161 -4.26 8.14 -1.50
N PRO A 162 -4.84 8.49 -2.65
CA PRO A 162 -4.08 9.02 -3.78
C PRO A 162 -3.55 10.43 -3.49
N GLY A 163 -3.52 10.90 -2.24
CA GLY A 163 -3.17 12.27 -1.89
C GLY A 163 -4.34 13.25 -2.06
N VAL A 164 -4.27 14.36 -1.34
CA VAL A 164 -5.22 15.46 -1.42
C VAL A 164 -4.59 16.58 -2.23
N TRP A 165 -5.24 16.97 -3.32
CA TRP A 165 -4.83 18.11 -4.13
C TRP A 165 -5.32 19.44 -3.54
N SER A 166 -4.50 20.48 -3.67
CA SER A 166 -4.93 21.86 -3.51
C SER A 166 -5.97 22.22 -4.58
N GLU A 167 -6.81 23.22 -4.32
CA GLU A 167 -7.87 23.67 -5.25
C GLU A 167 -7.38 23.94 -6.68
N ASN A 168 -6.13 24.38 -6.87
CA ASN A 168 -5.54 24.67 -8.17
C ASN A 168 -4.66 23.54 -8.73
N TYR A 169 -4.70 22.33 -8.15
CA TYR A 169 -3.95 21.15 -8.59
C TYR A 169 -2.42 21.34 -8.72
N THR A 170 -1.84 22.31 -8.00
CA THR A 170 -0.37 22.53 -7.98
C THR A 170 0.33 21.87 -6.79
N VAL A 171 -0.42 21.44 -5.78
CA VAL A 171 0.12 20.84 -4.56
C VAL A 171 -0.64 19.57 -4.22
N MET A 172 0.07 18.45 -4.11
CA MET A 172 -0.46 17.16 -3.67
C MET A 172 0.10 16.83 -2.30
N THR A 173 -0.75 16.52 -1.32
CA THR A 173 -0.33 16.13 0.04
C THR A 173 -0.83 14.73 0.36
N VAL A 174 0.09 13.81 0.67
CA VAL A 174 -0.24 12.45 1.12
C VAL A 174 0.03 12.35 2.60
N GLY A 175 -0.99 11.94 3.37
CA GLY A 175 -0.88 11.76 4.81
C GLY A 175 -0.13 10.49 5.19
N LEU A 176 0.65 10.57 6.26
CA LEU A 176 1.37 9.44 6.87
C LEU A 176 0.88 9.22 8.31
N ARG A 177 0.84 7.95 8.75
CA ARG A 177 0.55 7.57 10.12
C ARG A 177 1.75 7.85 11.02
N THR A 178 1.49 8.36 12.21
CA THR A 178 2.52 8.63 13.22
C THR A 178 2.31 7.80 14.49
N PRO A 179 3.38 7.44 15.21
CA PRO A 179 4.79 7.66 14.86
C PRO A 179 5.31 6.78 13.70
N LEU A 180 6.09 7.33 12.77
CA LEU A 180 6.78 6.51 11.76
C LEU A 180 7.78 5.56 12.42
N ILE A 181 7.94 4.37 11.85
CA ILE A 181 8.84 3.35 12.42
C ILE A 181 10.31 3.72 12.12
N PRO A 182 11.19 3.78 13.14
CA PRO A 182 12.61 4.07 12.98
C PRO A 182 13.34 3.18 11.96
N GLY A 183 14.14 3.81 11.11
CA GLY A 183 14.93 3.17 10.05
C GLY A 183 14.13 2.64 8.86
N SER A 184 12.83 2.93 8.78
CA SER A 184 12.05 2.73 7.55
C SER A 184 12.68 3.51 6.39
N ILE A 185 12.67 2.91 5.19
CA ILE A 185 13.16 3.51 3.96
C ILE A 185 11.95 3.77 3.06
N PHE A 186 11.67 5.03 2.78
CA PHE A 186 10.60 5.42 1.88
C PHE A 186 11.17 5.71 0.49
N ARG A 187 10.48 5.21 -0.53
CA ARG A 187 10.78 5.49 -1.93
C ARG A 187 9.50 5.55 -2.76
N ALA A 188 9.46 6.48 -3.70
CA ALA A 188 8.48 6.53 -4.78
C ALA A 188 9.18 7.01 -6.06
N GLU A 189 8.83 6.41 -7.18
CA GLU A 189 9.35 6.73 -8.51
C GLU A 189 8.18 7.13 -9.41
N PHE A 190 8.36 8.18 -10.20
CA PHE A 190 7.39 8.64 -11.19
C PHE A 190 8.15 8.80 -12.51
N GLU A 191 7.76 8.08 -13.56
CA GLU A 191 8.44 8.18 -14.87
C GLU A 191 7.94 9.37 -15.69
N SER A 192 6.67 9.75 -15.52
CA SER A 192 6.10 10.91 -16.19
C SER A 192 4.92 11.47 -15.42
N PHE A 193 4.54 12.69 -15.75
CA PHE A 193 3.31 13.35 -15.30
C PHE A 193 2.96 14.45 -16.30
N ALA A 194 1.67 14.79 -16.41
CA ALA A 194 1.17 15.74 -17.38
C ALA A 194 0.37 16.86 -16.70
N ASP A 195 0.31 18.01 -17.35
CA ASP A 195 -0.62 19.06 -16.95
C ASP A 195 -2.04 18.74 -17.47
N VAL A 196 -3.01 19.57 -17.08
CA VAL A 196 -4.41 19.47 -17.51
C VAL A 196 -4.61 19.72 -19.02
N ASN A 197 -3.57 20.17 -19.72
CA ASN A 197 -3.54 20.43 -21.16
C ASN A 197 -2.90 19.29 -21.96
N GLY A 198 -2.44 18.22 -21.28
CA GLY A 198 -1.81 17.06 -21.88
C GLY A 198 -0.33 17.26 -22.26
N ASN A 199 0.32 18.33 -21.77
CA ASN A 199 1.76 18.48 -21.92
C ASN A 199 2.47 17.56 -20.92
N VAL A 200 3.25 16.61 -21.44
CA VAL A 200 3.87 15.57 -20.63
C VAL A 200 5.30 15.96 -20.26
N ASN A 201 5.61 15.84 -18.97
CA ASN A 201 6.98 15.77 -18.48
C ASN A 201 7.41 14.30 -18.46
N ASP A 202 8.28 13.92 -19.40
CA ASP A 202 8.84 12.56 -19.52
C ASP A 202 10.12 12.35 -18.68
N ASP A 203 10.60 13.38 -17.98
CA ASP A 203 11.79 13.25 -17.12
C ASP A 203 11.43 12.61 -15.76
N GLY A 204 10.17 12.73 -15.34
CA GLY A 204 9.69 12.15 -14.09
C GLY A 204 10.42 12.70 -12.86
N PHE A 205 10.36 11.96 -11.75
CA PHE A 205 11.19 12.20 -10.57
C PHE A 205 11.20 11.00 -9.62
N ASP A 206 12.28 10.91 -8.84
CA ASP A 206 12.40 9.97 -7.74
C ASP A 206 12.41 10.71 -6.40
N TRP A 207 11.73 10.14 -5.41
CA TRP A 207 11.79 10.59 -4.04
C TRP A 207 12.20 9.46 -3.10
N GLN A 208 13.11 9.76 -2.18
CA GLN A 208 13.45 8.88 -1.07
C GLN A 208 13.60 9.66 0.25
N ALA A 209 13.27 8.99 1.35
CA ALA A 209 13.55 9.47 2.71
C ALA A 209 13.86 8.29 3.64
N THR A 210 14.55 8.55 4.74
CA THR A 210 14.82 7.54 5.78
C THR A 210 14.34 8.04 7.12
N VAL A 211 13.56 7.24 7.84
CA VAL A 211 13.12 7.60 9.19
C VAL A 211 14.29 7.46 10.16
N ALA A 212 14.54 8.49 10.95
CA ALA A 212 15.64 8.53 11.91
C ALA A 212 15.52 7.42 12.97
N GLY A 213 16.67 6.91 13.41
CA GLY A 213 16.78 5.93 14.48
C GLY A 213 17.30 4.57 14.01
N THR A 214 17.39 3.62 14.93
CA THR A 214 17.86 2.26 14.64
C THR A 214 16.76 1.49 13.92
N ALA A 215 17.10 0.93 12.76
CA ALA A 215 16.17 0.12 11.98
C ALA A 215 15.53 -0.98 12.81
N GLN A 216 14.19 -0.93 12.89
CA GLN A 216 13.40 -1.95 13.54
C GLN A 216 12.96 -2.97 12.48
N PHE A 217 13.35 -4.22 12.67
CA PHE A 217 12.96 -5.34 11.81
C PHE A 217 11.76 -6.12 12.35
N TYR A 218 11.22 -5.68 13.49
CA TYR A 218 9.92 -6.04 14.03
C TYR A 218 9.39 -4.77 14.70
N PRO A 219 8.44 -4.06 14.07
CA PRO A 219 7.98 -2.78 14.56
C PRO A 219 7.07 -2.97 15.78
N VAL A 220 7.68 -3.01 16.96
CA VAL A 220 6.98 -3.04 18.24
C VAL A 220 6.78 -1.61 18.76
N VAL A 221 5.68 -1.00 18.35
CA VAL A 221 5.24 0.27 18.91
C VAL A 221 4.11 -0.04 19.90
N ASP A 222 4.27 0.39 21.16
CA ASP A 222 3.29 0.10 22.21
C ASP A 222 1.87 0.55 21.78
N GLY A 223 0.92 -0.38 21.87
CA GLY A 223 -0.49 -0.13 21.51
C GLY A 223 -0.78 -0.14 20.00
N TRP A 224 0.17 -0.58 19.17
CA TRP A 224 -0.07 -0.78 17.74
C TRP A 224 -0.48 -2.22 17.40
N ALA A 225 -1.41 -2.33 16.46
CA ALA A 225 -1.67 -3.54 15.69
C ALA A 225 -1.33 -3.26 14.22
N ARG A 226 -0.53 -4.12 13.60
CA ARG A 226 -0.19 -4.03 12.19
C ARG A 226 -0.63 -5.29 11.47
N TYR A 227 -1.30 -5.11 10.35
CA TYR A 227 -1.79 -6.16 9.47
C TYR A 227 -0.84 -6.28 8.29
N LEU A 228 -0.45 -7.49 7.96
CA LEU A 228 0.27 -7.83 6.75
C LEU A 228 -0.54 -8.88 6.02
N ALA A 229 -1.10 -8.57 4.85
CA ALA A 229 -1.80 -9.58 4.05
C ALA A 229 -0.89 -10.11 2.95
N GLY A 230 -0.99 -11.39 2.64
CA GLY A 230 -0.15 -12.06 1.66
C GLY A 230 -0.82 -13.26 1.04
N PHE A 231 -0.06 -13.93 0.20
CA PHE A 231 -0.43 -15.24 -0.32
C PHE A 231 0.75 -16.19 -0.14
N TYR A 232 0.44 -17.47 -0.05
CA TYR A 232 1.45 -18.51 -0.14
C TYR A 232 1.08 -19.60 -1.13
N GLU A 233 2.10 -20.19 -1.73
CA GLU A 233 2.00 -21.42 -2.52
C GLU A 233 2.47 -22.59 -1.65
N GLU A 234 1.57 -23.53 -1.32
CA GLU A 234 1.91 -24.80 -0.67
C GLU A 234 2.12 -25.88 -1.73
N THR A 235 3.27 -26.54 -1.72
CA THR A 235 3.50 -27.75 -2.53
C THR A 235 3.51 -28.97 -1.61
N ASN A 236 2.38 -29.66 -1.55
CA ASN A 236 2.25 -30.97 -0.91
C ASN A 236 2.21 -32.05 -2.02
N PRO A 237 2.95 -33.17 -1.91
CA PRO A 237 2.95 -34.24 -2.92
C PRO A 237 1.55 -34.82 -3.22
N ALA A 238 0.54 -34.60 -2.36
CA ALA A 238 -0.84 -35.03 -2.56
C ALA A 238 -1.82 -33.92 -3.06
N LYS A 239 -1.42 -32.64 -3.10
CA LYS A 239 -2.28 -31.52 -3.55
C LYS A 239 -1.75 -30.90 -4.87
N THR A 240 -2.67 -30.39 -5.70
CA THR A 240 -2.32 -29.43 -6.76
C THR A 240 -2.02 -28.08 -6.12
N SER A 241 -1.02 -27.35 -6.61
CA SER A 241 -0.69 -25.98 -6.16
C SER A 241 -1.95 -25.11 -6.08
N GLY A 242 -2.16 -24.46 -4.94
CA GLY A 242 -3.26 -23.51 -4.69
C GLY A 242 -2.73 -22.26 -4.00
N PHE A 243 -3.48 -21.17 -4.10
CA PHE A 243 -3.19 -19.91 -3.41
C PHE A 243 -4.12 -19.80 -2.20
N VAL A 244 -3.54 -19.49 -1.03
CA VAL A 244 -4.30 -19.21 0.20
C VAL A 244 -3.97 -17.78 0.63
N GLY A 245 -4.99 -17.01 0.99
CA GLY A 245 -4.81 -15.69 1.57
C GLY A 245 -4.38 -15.81 3.03
N GLU A 246 -3.31 -15.12 3.39
CA GLU A 246 -2.76 -15.07 4.75
C GLU A 246 -2.90 -13.64 5.29
N ILE A 247 -3.27 -13.52 6.56
CA ILE A 247 -3.16 -12.27 7.31
C ILE A 247 -2.22 -12.55 8.47
N GLN A 248 -1.18 -11.76 8.59
CA GLN A 248 -0.33 -11.70 9.78
C GLN A 248 -0.66 -10.45 10.56
N VAL A 249 -0.90 -10.59 11.85
CA VAL A 249 -1.13 -9.45 12.75
C VAL A 249 -0.04 -9.39 13.79
N VAL A 250 0.68 -8.27 13.84
CA VAL A 250 1.62 -7.97 14.93
C VAL A 250 0.87 -7.19 15.99
N GLU A 251 0.58 -7.83 17.12
CA GLU A 251 -0.11 -7.22 18.26
C GLU A 251 0.89 -6.97 19.41
N VAL A 252 1.19 -5.70 19.67
CA VAL A 252 2.20 -5.33 20.67
C VAL A 252 1.59 -5.25 22.07
N LYS A 253 2.12 -6.06 22.99
CA LYS A 253 1.78 -6.05 24.42
C LYS A 253 2.76 -5.18 25.20
N THR A 254 2.42 -4.88 26.45
CA THR A 254 3.31 -4.12 27.34
C THR A 254 4.61 -4.84 27.62
N GLY A 255 5.74 -4.13 27.64
CA GLY A 255 7.03 -4.69 28.05
C GLY A 255 7.81 -5.40 26.93
N GLY A 256 7.49 -5.07 25.67
CA GLY A 256 8.21 -5.56 24.48
C GLY A 256 7.79 -6.96 24.01
N GLU A 257 6.79 -7.57 24.67
CA GLU A 257 6.15 -8.78 24.17
C GLU A 257 5.17 -8.43 23.05
N PHE A 258 5.05 -9.29 22.05
CA PHE A 258 4.09 -9.14 20.98
C PHE A 258 3.68 -10.51 20.47
N TRP A 259 2.48 -10.58 19.91
CA TRP A 259 1.98 -11.79 19.27
C TRP A 259 2.05 -11.59 17.76
N LEU A 260 2.61 -12.58 17.06
CA LEU A 260 2.49 -12.69 15.62
C LEU A 260 1.38 -13.69 15.36
N TRP A 261 0.19 -13.16 15.11
CA TRP A 261 -0.97 -13.96 14.81
C TRP A 261 -0.90 -14.43 13.37
N HIS A 262 -1.24 -15.70 13.14
CA HIS A 262 -1.33 -16.30 11.81
C HIS A 262 -2.78 -16.68 11.52
N ASN A 263 -3.26 -16.42 10.31
CA ASN A 263 -4.55 -16.94 9.86
C ASN A 263 -4.42 -17.54 8.47
N GLU A 264 -4.69 -18.84 8.42
CA GLU A 264 -4.97 -19.57 7.20
C GLU A 264 -6.47 -19.56 6.93
N ASN A 265 -6.91 -18.67 6.05
CA ASN A 265 -8.34 -18.53 5.79
C ASN A 265 -8.86 -19.74 4.98
N HIS A 266 -9.27 -20.81 5.67
CA HIS A 266 -9.88 -21.99 5.05
C HIS A 266 -11.41 -21.87 4.89
N ASN A 267 -12.09 -20.82 5.39
CA ASN A 267 -13.54 -20.65 5.15
C ASN A 267 -14.12 -19.23 5.31
N SER A 268 -15.28 -19.03 4.67
CA SER A 268 -15.82 -17.78 4.13
C SER A 268 -16.75 -16.96 5.03
N ASP A 269 -16.51 -16.80 6.34
CA ASP A 269 -17.42 -16.00 7.19
C ASP A 269 -16.94 -14.53 7.36
N PRO A 270 -17.63 -13.54 6.75
CA PRO A 270 -17.31 -12.12 6.89
C PRO A 270 -17.65 -11.45 8.21
N ALA A 271 -18.33 -12.11 9.14
CA ALA A 271 -18.91 -11.45 10.32
C ALA A 271 -18.12 -11.59 11.65
N LYS A 272 -16.89 -12.11 11.64
CA LYS A 272 -16.05 -12.26 12.85
C LYS A 272 -15.14 -11.02 13.04
N ASP A 273 -15.22 -10.38 14.23
CA ASP A 273 -14.46 -9.19 14.65
C ASP A 273 -12.97 -9.51 14.82
N LEU A 274 -12.11 -9.00 13.91
CA LEU A 274 -10.85 -9.64 13.51
C LEU A 274 -11.13 -11.11 13.12
N PRO A 275 -10.51 -11.68 12.07
CA PRO A 275 -10.63 -13.13 11.91
C PRO A 275 -10.27 -13.78 13.25
N GLU A 276 -11.03 -14.78 13.72
CA GLU A 276 -10.64 -15.58 14.89
C GLU A 276 -9.24 -16.14 14.56
N MET A 277 -8.20 -15.41 14.96
CA MET A 277 -6.82 -15.80 14.78
C MET A 277 -6.64 -16.88 15.83
N GLU A 278 -6.76 -18.13 15.42
CA GLU A 278 -6.72 -19.27 16.34
C GLU A 278 -5.27 -19.65 16.71
N GLU A 279 -4.28 -19.13 15.98
CA GLU A 279 -2.86 -19.47 16.18
C GLU A 279 -1.97 -18.24 16.23
N TYR A 280 -0.95 -18.26 17.09
CA TYR A 280 0.02 -17.17 17.20
C TYR A 280 1.38 -17.60 17.74
N ASP A 281 2.43 -16.93 17.26
CA ASP A 281 3.74 -16.95 17.92
C ASP A 281 3.80 -15.90 19.02
N ARG A 282 4.25 -16.31 20.21
CA ARG A 282 4.51 -15.40 21.32
C ARG A 282 5.96 -14.94 21.28
N MET A 283 6.17 -13.67 20.97
CA MET A 283 7.50 -13.09 20.75
C MET A 283 7.84 -12.03 21.79
N LYS A 284 9.14 -11.75 21.98
CA LYS A 284 9.63 -10.68 22.86
C LYS A 284 10.86 -9.98 22.32
N VAL A 285 10.80 -8.66 22.24
CA VAL A 285 11.97 -7.83 21.97
C VAL A 285 12.74 -7.57 23.26
N THR A 286 14.01 -7.96 23.26
CA THR A 286 14.98 -7.69 24.33
C THR A 286 16.04 -6.71 23.83
N ALA A 287 17.03 -6.41 24.68
CA ALA A 287 18.15 -5.55 24.29
C ALA A 287 19.06 -6.15 23.21
N SER A 288 19.06 -7.48 23.03
CA SER A 288 20.00 -8.20 22.15
C SER A 288 19.34 -9.15 21.15
N ALA A 289 18.07 -9.50 21.34
CA ALA A 289 17.36 -10.43 20.48
C ALA A 289 15.86 -10.19 20.50
N ILE A 290 15.21 -10.60 19.43
CA ILE A 290 13.79 -10.91 19.37
C ILE A 290 13.71 -12.41 19.63
N GLN A 291 13.00 -12.78 20.68
CA GLN A 291 12.93 -14.14 21.18
C GLN A 291 11.56 -14.73 20.91
N LEU A 292 11.53 -15.95 20.40
CA LEU A 292 10.33 -16.78 20.35
C LEU A 292 10.18 -17.46 21.71
N LEU A 293 9.16 -17.04 22.44
CA LEU A 293 8.84 -17.54 23.78
C LEU A 293 8.04 -18.85 23.73
N GLY A 294 7.47 -19.18 22.58
CA GLY A 294 6.51 -20.27 22.38
C GLY A 294 5.44 -19.87 21.39
N PHE A 295 4.46 -20.74 21.18
CA PHE A 295 3.37 -20.53 20.24
C PHE A 295 2.07 -21.10 20.81
N HIS A 296 0.97 -20.75 20.17
CA HIS A 296 -0.36 -21.27 20.43
C HIS A 296 -0.91 -21.89 19.15
N GLU A 297 -1.40 -23.12 19.24
CA GLU A 297 -1.98 -23.88 18.14
C GLU A 297 -3.37 -24.42 18.52
N GLU A 298 -4.28 -24.45 17.55
CA GLU A 298 -5.61 -25.06 17.68
C GLU A 298 -5.81 -26.15 16.62
N HIS A 299 -6.04 -27.39 17.07
CA HIS A 299 -6.31 -28.52 16.17
C HIS A 299 -7.47 -29.37 16.69
N ASP A 300 -8.50 -29.61 15.87
CA ASP A 300 -9.64 -30.48 16.17
C ASP A 300 -10.34 -30.22 17.53
N MET A 301 -10.48 -28.94 17.91
CA MET A 301 -11.07 -28.45 19.18
C MET A 301 -10.17 -28.61 20.43
N GLU A 302 -8.90 -28.95 20.26
CA GLU A 302 -7.88 -28.88 21.30
C GLU A 302 -6.98 -27.67 21.05
N SER A 303 -6.75 -26.88 22.10
CA SER A 303 -5.81 -25.76 22.07
C SER A 303 -4.61 -26.07 22.97
N SER A 304 -3.42 -25.72 22.48
CA SER A 304 -2.17 -25.95 23.20
C SER A 304 -1.32 -24.68 23.24
N ASP A 305 -0.85 -24.35 24.45
CA ASP A 305 0.13 -23.27 24.65
C ASP A 305 1.50 -23.89 24.89
N VAL A 306 2.40 -23.71 23.92
CA VAL A 306 3.77 -24.18 24.00
C VAL A 306 4.65 -23.08 24.57
N THR A 307 5.61 -23.45 25.41
CA THR A 307 6.60 -22.51 25.97
C THR A 307 8.00 -23.09 25.86
N PHE A 308 8.88 -22.32 25.21
CA PHE A 308 10.27 -22.68 25.00
C PHE A 308 11.15 -22.33 26.20
N THR A 309 12.03 -23.26 26.59
CA THR A 309 12.97 -23.10 27.69
C THR A 309 14.38 -23.56 27.30
N PRO A 310 15.36 -22.65 27.17
CA PRO A 310 15.21 -21.19 27.15
C PRO A 310 14.45 -20.71 25.91
N PRO A 311 13.92 -19.47 25.89
CA PRO A 311 13.37 -18.88 24.68
C PRO A 311 14.37 -18.94 23.52
N ILE A 312 13.86 -19.18 22.31
CA ILE A 312 14.67 -19.26 21.09
C ILE A 312 15.02 -17.82 20.67
N ASP A 313 16.31 -17.54 20.54
CA ASP A 313 16.77 -16.28 19.94
C ASP A 313 16.45 -16.29 18.44
N TRP A 314 15.27 -15.79 18.07
CA TRP A 314 14.76 -15.82 16.69
C TRP A 314 15.50 -14.85 15.76
N LEU A 315 15.77 -13.63 16.23
CA LEU A 315 16.54 -12.64 15.47
C LEU A 315 17.37 -11.78 16.41
N ARG A 316 18.69 -11.78 16.27
CA ARG A 316 19.56 -10.90 17.08
C ARG A 316 19.41 -9.44 16.67
N VAL A 317 19.21 -8.56 17.64
CA VAL A 317 19.07 -7.11 17.44
C VAL A 317 20.19 -6.33 18.14
N PRO A 318 20.71 -5.24 17.53
CA PRO A 318 20.42 -4.78 16.17
C PRO A 318 20.85 -5.82 15.13
N VAL A 319 20.10 -5.93 14.04
CA VAL A 319 20.32 -6.99 13.04
C VAL A 319 21.70 -6.83 12.39
N GLN A 320 22.54 -7.84 12.59
CA GLN A 320 23.92 -7.91 12.10
C GLN A 320 24.17 -9.24 11.44
N THR A 321 25.10 -9.25 10.48
CA THR A 321 25.51 -10.46 9.76
C THR A 321 26.20 -11.44 10.70
N GLY A 322 25.96 -12.72 10.52
CA GLY A 322 26.60 -13.79 11.29
C GLY A 322 25.62 -14.87 11.69
N SER A 323 26.17 -15.90 12.33
CA SER A 323 25.46 -17.11 12.70
C SER A 323 25.35 -17.25 14.21
N TRP A 324 24.28 -17.91 14.65
CA TRP A 324 24.12 -18.37 16.01
C TRP A 324 23.31 -19.66 16.02
N SER A 325 23.52 -20.45 17.06
CA SER A 325 22.78 -21.66 17.30
C SER A 325 22.38 -21.74 18.76
N GLY A 326 21.41 -22.62 19.02
CA GLY A 326 20.96 -22.90 20.37
C GLY A 326 20.11 -24.17 20.40
N THR A 327 19.75 -24.54 21.61
CA THR A 327 18.86 -25.65 21.93
C THR A 327 17.82 -25.11 22.88
N SER A 328 16.55 -25.46 22.64
CA SER A 328 15.41 -25.14 23.51
C SER A 328 14.61 -26.39 23.76
N THR A 329 13.94 -26.49 24.91
CA THR A 329 12.97 -27.57 25.16
C THR A 329 11.57 -27.04 25.38
N PHE A 330 10.57 -27.86 25.11
CA PHE A 330 9.18 -27.64 25.48
C PHE A 330 8.50 -28.96 25.85
N ALA A 331 7.35 -28.88 26.51
CA ALA A 331 6.57 -30.06 26.87
C ALA A 331 5.41 -30.25 25.90
N GLU A 332 5.22 -31.48 25.43
CA GLU A 332 4.06 -31.92 24.66
C GLU A 332 3.43 -33.11 25.39
N GLY A 333 2.34 -32.86 26.12
CA GLY A 333 1.76 -33.89 27.01
C GLY A 333 2.69 -34.24 28.18
N GLU A 334 3.09 -35.52 28.28
CA GLU A 334 4.04 -36.01 29.30
C GLU A 334 5.49 -36.04 28.80
N ASP A 335 5.72 -35.80 27.51
CA ASP A 335 7.02 -35.90 26.86
C ASP A 335 7.71 -34.52 26.77
N GLU A 336 9.05 -34.53 26.88
CA GLU A 336 9.88 -33.35 26.70
C GLU A 336 10.52 -33.40 25.30
N MET A 337 10.27 -32.35 24.53
CA MET A 337 10.75 -32.18 23.17
C MET A 337 11.92 -31.20 23.14
N GLU A 338 12.88 -31.44 22.27
CA GLU A 338 14.08 -30.63 22.06
C GLU A 338 14.06 -30.03 20.64
N VAL A 339 14.34 -28.73 20.56
CA VAL A 339 14.53 -27.96 19.32
C VAL A 339 15.95 -27.46 19.26
N ASP A 340 16.74 -28.06 18.38
CA ASP A 340 18.05 -27.55 17.98
C ASP A 340 17.89 -26.62 16.78
N TYR A 341 18.57 -25.48 16.78
CA TYR A 341 18.48 -24.53 15.68
C TYR A 341 19.82 -23.86 15.35
N GLU A 342 20.01 -23.54 14.07
CA GLU A 342 21.10 -22.73 13.56
C GLU A 342 20.54 -21.64 12.62
N ALA A 343 20.72 -20.40 13.03
CA ALA A 343 20.29 -19.22 12.30
C ALA A 343 21.48 -18.42 11.78
N THR A 344 21.34 -17.83 10.59
CA THR A 344 22.36 -16.99 9.97
C THR A 344 21.74 -15.80 9.26
N VAL A 345 22.16 -14.58 9.61
CA VAL A 345 21.89 -13.38 8.81
C VAL A 345 23.01 -13.21 7.78
N LEU A 346 22.64 -13.21 6.51
CA LEU A 346 23.58 -13.11 5.39
C LEU A 346 24.07 -11.67 5.19
N ALA A 347 25.25 -11.54 4.61
CA ALA A 347 25.83 -10.24 4.28
C ALA A 347 25.08 -9.54 3.14
N GLY A 348 24.92 -8.23 3.28
CA GLY A 348 24.26 -7.37 2.30
C GLY A 348 22.82 -7.03 2.67
N THR A 349 22.19 -6.27 1.78
CA THR A 349 20.76 -5.93 1.81
C THR A 349 20.15 -6.35 0.49
N TYR A 350 18.88 -6.71 0.52
CA TYR A 350 18.15 -7.24 -0.62
C TYR A 350 16.87 -6.45 -0.79
N ASP A 351 16.59 -6.04 -2.02
CA ASP A 351 15.29 -5.50 -2.34
C ASP A 351 14.39 -6.66 -2.76
N VAL A 352 13.25 -6.77 -2.09
CA VAL A 352 12.32 -7.89 -2.26
C VAL A 352 11.05 -7.34 -2.89
N PRO A 353 10.79 -7.62 -4.17
CA PRO A 353 9.51 -7.31 -4.77
C PRO A 353 8.39 -7.96 -3.97
N MET A 354 7.32 -7.22 -3.72
CA MET A 354 6.06 -7.84 -3.36
C MET A 354 5.62 -8.65 -4.57
N GLY A 355 5.27 -9.93 -4.38
CA GLY A 355 4.75 -10.76 -5.47
C GLY A 355 3.59 -10.03 -6.17
N SER A 356 3.39 -10.25 -7.48
CA SER A 356 2.29 -9.60 -8.17
C SER A 356 0.96 -9.98 -7.49
N MET A 357 0.06 -9.00 -7.28
CA MET A 357 -1.29 -9.19 -6.72
C MET A 357 -2.11 -10.27 -7.45
N ASP A 358 -1.68 -10.66 -8.64
CA ASP A 358 -2.06 -11.86 -9.34
C ASP A 358 -0.90 -12.14 -10.33
N ARG A 359 -0.39 -13.38 -10.48
CA ARG A 359 0.50 -13.69 -11.63
C ARG A 359 -0.23 -13.56 -12.98
N LYS A 360 -1.48 -13.08 -12.99
CA LYS A 360 -2.31 -12.79 -14.16
C LYS A 360 -2.52 -11.31 -14.45
N GLN A 361 -1.99 -10.39 -13.65
CA GLN A 361 -1.96 -8.96 -13.98
C GLN A 361 -0.52 -8.46 -13.93
N ASP A 362 0.16 -8.53 -15.08
CA ASP A 362 1.51 -7.99 -15.30
C ASP A 362 1.55 -6.43 -15.30
N ASP A 363 0.43 -5.75 -15.01
CA ASP A 363 0.23 -4.31 -15.23
C ASP A 363 0.12 -3.47 -13.93
N GLY A 364 0.31 -4.06 -12.75
CA GLY A 364 0.25 -3.34 -11.47
C GLY A 364 1.53 -2.57 -11.13
N MET A 365 1.42 -1.42 -10.44
CA MET A 365 2.58 -0.67 -9.93
C MET A 365 3.47 -1.60 -9.06
N PRO A 366 4.77 -1.79 -9.38
CA PRO A 366 5.65 -2.60 -8.57
C PRO A 366 5.82 -2.00 -7.18
N VAL A 367 5.56 -2.82 -6.17
CA VAL A 367 5.83 -2.49 -4.77
C VAL A 367 7.04 -3.27 -4.30
N ILE A 368 8.01 -2.60 -3.68
CA ILE A 368 9.28 -3.22 -3.30
C ILE A 368 9.57 -2.97 -1.82
N TRP A 369 9.85 -4.05 -1.09
CA TRP A 369 10.44 -3.95 0.24
C TRP A 369 11.92 -3.67 0.12
N LEU A 370 12.34 -2.48 0.56
CA LEU A 370 13.72 -2.03 0.38
C LEU A 370 14.62 -2.40 1.56
N GLY A 371 15.88 -2.71 1.27
CA GLY A 371 16.90 -2.85 2.31
C GLY A 371 16.72 -4.06 3.22
N CYS A 372 16.05 -5.11 2.75
CA CYS A 372 15.74 -6.29 3.54
C CYS A 372 17.01 -7.04 3.98
N ARG A 373 16.94 -7.66 5.15
CA ARG A 373 17.93 -8.61 5.65
C ARG A 373 17.46 -10.03 5.36
N LYS A 374 18.31 -10.79 4.69
CA LYS A 374 18.07 -12.21 4.42
C LYS A 374 18.65 -13.05 5.55
N MET A 375 17.82 -13.92 6.10
CA MET A 375 18.17 -14.88 7.14
C MET A 375 17.89 -16.29 6.65
N THR A 376 18.71 -17.25 7.07
CA THR A 376 18.42 -18.67 6.97
C THR A 376 18.29 -19.24 8.38
N LEU A 377 17.27 -20.05 8.63
CA LEU A 377 17.05 -20.75 9.88
C LEU A 377 16.96 -22.25 9.56
N ASN A 378 17.80 -23.06 10.18
CA ASN A 378 17.66 -24.52 10.15
C ASN A 378 17.28 -24.98 11.55
N TYR A 379 16.38 -25.97 11.64
CA TYR A 379 15.95 -26.51 12.91
C TYR A 379 15.72 -28.03 12.85
N GLU A 380 15.85 -28.68 14.00
CA GLU A 380 15.55 -30.09 14.22
C GLU A 380 14.74 -30.24 15.51
N LEU A 381 13.60 -30.93 15.42
CA LEU A 381 12.72 -31.27 16.53
C LEU A 381 12.86 -32.76 16.86
N SER A 382 13.22 -33.08 18.09
CA SER A 382 13.47 -34.46 18.55
C SER A 382 13.03 -34.69 20.01
N ASP A 383 13.03 -35.95 20.46
CA ASP A 383 12.91 -36.33 21.89
C ASP A 383 14.30 -36.70 22.48
N GLY A 384 15.38 -36.30 21.81
CA GLY A 384 16.75 -36.70 22.12
C GLY A 384 17.15 -38.09 21.62
N VAL A 385 16.23 -38.85 21.01
CA VAL A 385 16.51 -40.14 20.37
C VAL A 385 16.10 -40.15 18.90
N ASP A 386 14.85 -39.80 18.61
CA ASP A 386 14.25 -39.79 17.28
C ASP A 386 13.94 -38.36 16.83
N VAL A 387 14.21 -38.08 15.55
CA VAL A 387 13.90 -36.79 14.92
C VAL A 387 12.50 -36.86 14.31
N PHE A 388 11.61 -35.97 14.72
CA PHE A 388 10.23 -35.92 14.25
C PHE A 388 10.03 -34.95 13.10
N SER A 389 10.66 -33.78 13.20
CA SER A 389 10.63 -32.75 12.17
C SER A 389 12.01 -32.11 12.02
N ALA A 390 12.37 -31.74 10.80
CA ALA A 390 13.50 -30.87 10.54
C ALA A 390 13.15 -29.93 9.39
N GLY A 391 13.61 -28.69 9.47
CA GLY A 391 13.27 -27.69 8.48
C GLY A 391 14.39 -26.70 8.20
N SER A 392 14.21 -25.98 7.09
CA SER A 392 15.07 -24.88 6.66
C SER A 392 14.20 -23.76 6.10
N ASP A 393 14.25 -22.61 6.76
CA ASP A 393 13.56 -21.40 6.34
C ASP A 393 14.53 -20.39 5.76
N THR A 394 14.10 -19.72 4.72
CA THR A 394 14.72 -18.50 4.23
C THR A 394 13.77 -17.34 4.44
N LEU A 395 14.19 -16.40 5.28
CA LEU A 395 13.37 -15.30 5.76
C LEU A 395 13.93 -13.97 5.24
N TRP A 396 13.06 -13.04 4.88
CA TRP A 396 13.43 -11.67 4.54
C TRP A 396 12.73 -10.69 5.48
N TYR A 397 13.54 -9.89 6.17
CA TYR A 397 13.05 -8.86 7.07
C TYR A 397 13.28 -7.47 6.47
N ALA A 398 12.22 -6.72 6.21
CA ALA A 398 12.36 -5.33 5.78
C ALA A 398 12.42 -4.40 7.01
N PRO A 399 13.33 -3.42 7.02
CA PRO A 399 13.36 -2.40 8.05
C PRO A 399 12.06 -1.60 8.00
N GLY A 400 11.45 -1.39 9.14
CA GLY A 400 10.16 -0.74 9.23
C GLY A 400 8.97 -1.63 8.90
N ALA A 401 9.17 -2.90 8.49
CA ALA A 401 8.08 -3.78 8.08
C ALA A 401 7.90 -5.01 8.96
N GLY A 402 8.99 -5.71 9.29
CA GLY A 402 8.86 -7.07 9.81
C GLY A 402 9.41 -8.10 8.83
N LEU A 403 8.99 -9.35 9.05
CA LEU A 403 9.03 -10.39 8.03
C LEU A 403 8.20 -9.91 6.83
N VAL A 404 8.71 -10.11 5.62
CA VAL A 404 8.01 -9.73 4.37
C VAL A 404 7.97 -10.86 3.35
N ARG A 405 8.82 -11.88 3.52
CA ARG A 405 8.82 -13.10 2.73
C ARG A 405 9.46 -14.23 3.53
N GLU A 406 8.92 -15.42 3.36
CA GLU A 406 9.41 -16.65 3.95
C GLU A 406 9.32 -17.77 2.92
N ILE A 407 10.41 -18.51 2.74
CA ILE A 407 10.40 -19.77 2.00
C ILE A 407 10.76 -20.85 3.00
N ASN A 408 9.79 -21.69 3.33
CA ASN A 408 9.96 -22.80 4.26
C ASN A 408 10.06 -24.12 3.51
N HIS A 409 10.89 -24.99 4.06
CA HIS A 409 11.02 -26.37 3.65
C HIS A 409 11.11 -27.23 4.90
N GLU A 410 10.06 -27.99 5.17
CA GLU A 410 9.95 -28.84 6.34
C GLU A 410 9.82 -30.31 5.94
N VAL A 411 10.50 -31.18 6.67
CA VAL A 411 10.42 -32.63 6.53
C VAL A 411 9.93 -33.20 7.86
N GLN A 412 8.71 -33.74 7.85
CA GLN A 412 8.13 -34.46 8.99
C GLN A 412 8.02 -35.94 8.64
N GLN A 413 8.83 -36.80 9.27
CA GLN A 413 8.88 -38.26 9.06
C GLN A 413 8.79 -38.70 7.57
N ASP A 414 7.57 -38.92 7.05
CA ASP A 414 7.29 -39.40 5.69
C ASP A 414 6.79 -38.31 4.71
N ARG A 415 6.70 -37.06 5.14
CA ARG A 415 6.14 -35.94 4.36
C ARG A 415 7.13 -34.79 4.26
N THR A 416 7.11 -34.13 3.11
CA THR A 416 7.85 -32.91 2.85
C THR A 416 6.86 -31.81 2.48
N TYR A 417 7.00 -30.68 3.15
CA TYR A 417 6.21 -29.47 2.97
C TYR A 417 7.11 -28.38 2.39
N HIS A 418 6.59 -27.66 1.41
CA HIS A 418 7.23 -26.49 0.84
C HIS A 418 6.21 -25.36 0.82
N THR A 419 6.56 -24.23 1.43
CA THR A 419 5.76 -23.00 1.33
C THR A 419 6.63 -21.84 0.88
N ASP A 420 6.11 -20.99 0.00
CA ASP A 420 6.68 -19.67 -0.33
C ASP A 420 5.62 -18.63 0.02
N LYS A 421 5.77 -18.01 1.19
CA LYS A 421 4.91 -16.97 1.72
C LYS A 421 5.48 -15.63 1.35
N THR A 422 4.70 -14.78 0.69
CA THR A 422 5.08 -13.38 0.46
C THR A 422 4.01 -12.47 1.02
N LEU A 423 4.43 -11.54 1.89
CA LEU A 423 3.54 -10.54 2.45
C LEU A 423 3.49 -9.35 1.48
N MET A 424 2.28 -9.14 0.98
CA MET A 424 1.97 -8.33 -0.20
C MET A 424 1.18 -7.08 0.13
N TRP A 425 0.86 -6.87 1.41
CA TRP A 425 0.12 -5.70 1.82
C TRP A 425 0.38 -5.42 3.29
N ALA A 426 0.37 -4.15 3.70
CA ALA A 426 0.51 -3.75 5.09
C ALA A 426 -0.46 -2.60 5.43
N GLY A 427 -1.29 -2.75 6.46
CA GLY A 427 -2.22 -1.72 6.93
C GLY A 427 -2.42 -1.74 8.45
N PHE A 428 -3.19 -0.77 8.97
CA PHE A 428 -3.56 -0.69 10.38
C PHE A 428 -5.05 -0.99 10.58
N GLU A 429 -5.47 -1.26 11.83
CA GLU A 429 -6.82 -1.73 12.19
C GLU A 429 -7.98 -0.86 11.66
N SER A 430 -7.77 0.45 11.47
CA SER A 430 -8.78 1.36 10.90
C SER A 430 -8.91 1.30 9.38
N ASP A 431 -7.96 0.68 8.69
CA ASP A 431 -7.88 0.60 7.21
C ASP A 431 -8.51 -0.67 6.66
N TRP A 432 -8.72 -1.70 7.49
CA TRP A 432 -9.64 -2.75 7.10
C TRP A 432 -11.04 -2.12 7.10
N PRO A 433 -11.74 -2.09 5.96
CA PRO A 433 -13.15 -1.76 6.01
C PRO A 433 -13.77 -2.77 6.98
N SER A 434 -14.48 -2.26 7.99
CA SER A 434 -15.64 -2.99 8.48
C SER A 434 -16.38 -3.48 7.23
N ARG A 435 -16.37 -4.79 7.01
CA ARG A 435 -17.05 -5.41 5.86
C ARG A 435 -18.49 -4.95 5.76
#